data_AF-A0A8C6NLI8-F1
#
_entry.id   AF-A0A8C6NLI8-F1
#
_cell.length_a   1.000
_cell.length_b   1.000
_cell.length_c   1.000
_cell.angle_alpha   90.00
_cell.angle_beta   90.00
_cell.angle_gamma   90.00
#
_symmetry.space_group_name_H-M   'P 1'
#
loop_
_entity.id
_entity.type
_entity.pdbx_description
1 polymer ?
#
loop_
_entity_poly.entity_id
_entity_poly.type
_entity_poly.pdbx_seq_one_letter_code
_entity_poly.pdbx_strand_id
1 'polypeptide(L)'
;MAAPKVRFMTKIYHPNVDKLGRICLDILKDKWSPALQIRTVLLSIQALLSAPNPDDPLANDVAEQWKKNESHAIETGEQRTAASPLKRSARRAVNGTYFQWERLTDGSKY
;
A
#
# COMPACT_ATOMS: atom_id res chain seq x y z
N MET A 1 -19.89 -5.59 -14.64
CA MET A 1 -19.36 -4.54 -13.72
C MET A 1 -17.86 -4.67 -13.64
N ALA A 2 -17.12 -3.56 -13.67
CA ALA A 2 -15.65 -3.58 -13.58
C ALA A 2 -15.20 -3.27 -12.15
N ALA A 3 -14.01 -3.76 -11.79
CA ALA A 3 -13.38 -3.44 -10.51
C ALA A 3 -13.09 -1.93 -10.40
N PRO A 4 -13.14 -1.36 -9.17
CA PRO A 4 -12.72 0.03 -8.96
C PRO A 4 -11.23 0.19 -9.26
N LYS A 5 -10.87 1.31 -9.88
CA LYS A 5 -9.46 1.66 -10.11
C LYS A 5 -8.87 2.25 -8.83
N VAL A 6 -7.96 1.50 -8.20
CA VAL A 6 -7.26 1.94 -6.98
C VAL A 6 -5.78 2.13 -7.29
N ARG A 7 -5.22 3.26 -6.84
CA ARG A 7 -3.79 3.54 -6.91
C ARG A 7 -3.35 4.40 -5.73
N PHE A 8 -2.10 4.25 -5.32
CA PHE A 8 -1.47 5.19 -4.39
C PHE A 8 -1.11 6.48 -5.11
N MET A 9 -1.43 7.61 -4.49
CA MET A 9 -1.01 8.93 -4.97
C MET A 9 0.43 9.25 -4.57
N THR A 10 0.86 8.72 -3.42
CA THR A 10 2.23 8.81 -2.92
C THR A 10 3.07 7.68 -3.52
N LYS A 11 4.37 7.95 -3.71
CA LYS A 11 5.32 6.90 -4.07
C LYS A 11 5.52 5.99 -2.86
N ILE A 12 5.34 4.69 -3.06
CA ILE A 12 5.46 3.67 -2.02
C ILE A 12 6.57 2.71 -2.38
N TYR A 13 7.39 2.35 -1.39
CA TYR A 13 8.40 1.33 -1.51
C TYR A 13 7.82 -0.02 -1.06
N HIS A 14 7.33 -0.83 -1.99
CA HIS A 14 6.67 -2.09 -1.66
C HIS A 14 6.75 -3.10 -2.83
N PRO A 15 7.01 -4.41 -2.58
CA PRO A 15 7.12 -5.41 -3.66
C PRO A 15 5.93 -5.48 -4.61
N ASN A 16 4.71 -5.36 -4.08
CA ASN A 16 3.45 -5.43 -4.86
C ASN A 16 2.89 -4.08 -5.30
N VAL A 17 3.67 -2.99 -5.22
CA VAL A 17 3.28 -1.66 -5.70
C VAL A 17 4.32 -1.14 -6.68
N ASP A 18 3.87 -0.65 -7.84
CA ASP A 18 4.79 -0.11 -8.84
C ASP A 18 5.11 1.38 -8.66
N LYS A 19 6.00 1.91 -9.51
CA LYS A 19 6.42 3.32 -9.49
C LYS A 19 5.28 4.32 -9.78
N LEU A 20 4.17 3.85 -10.36
CA LEU A 20 2.97 4.65 -10.66
C LEU A 20 1.89 4.52 -9.57
N GLY A 21 2.15 3.74 -8.52
CA GLY A 21 1.22 3.48 -7.41
C GLY A 21 0.16 2.42 -7.71
N ARG A 22 0.28 1.65 -8.79
CA ARG A 22 -0.61 0.52 -9.10
C ARG A 22 -0.35 -0.64 -8.14
N ILE A 23 -1.41 -1.34 -7.75
CA ILE A 23 -1.37 -2.42 -6.76
C ILE A 23 -1.64 -3.75 -7.47
N CYS A 24 -0.82 -4.78 -7.22
CA CYS A 24 -1.18 -6.14 -7.59
C CYS A 24 -1.98 -6.78 -6.47
N LEU A 25 -3.30 -6.87 -6.67
CA LEU A 25 -4.21 -7.53 -5.75
C LEU A 25 -5.30 -8.22 -6.57
N ASP A 26 -5.49 -9.52 -6.35
CA ASP A 26 -6.40 -10.39 -7.09
C ASP A 26 -7.87 -9.94 -7.00
N ILE A 27 -8.31 -9.43 -5.85
CA ILE A 27 -9.66 -8.88 -5.67
C ILE A 27 -9.91 -7.60 -6.48
N LEU A 28 -8.87 -6.97 -7.04
CA LEU A 28 -8.98 -5.85 -7.98
C LEU A 28 -8.88 -6.29 -9.45
N LYS A 29 -8.75 -7.60 -9.70
CA LYS A 29 -8.60 -8.21 -11.03
C LYS A 29 -9.66 -9.30 -11.24
N ASP A 30 -9.26 -10.56 -11.14
CA ASP A 30 -10.02 -11.76 -11.47
C ASP A 30 -10.96 -12.19 -10.34
N LYS A 31 -10.62 -11.88 -9.08
CA LYS A 31 -11.47 -12.18 -7.92
C LYS A 31 -12.41 -11.04 -7.53
N TRP A 32 -12.54 -10.01 -8.37
CA TRP A 32 -13.48 -8.92 -8.13
C TRP A 32 -14.93 -9.43 -8.23
N SER A 33 -15.74 -9.04 -7.26
CA SER A 33 -17.19 -9.24 -7.28
C SER A 33 -17.87 -7.96 -6.82
N PRO A 34 -18.99 -7.54 -7.43
CA PRO A 34 -19.76 -6.39 -6.96
C PRO A 34 -20.35 -6.59 -5.55
N ALA A 35 -20.34 -7.81 -5.02
CA ALA A 35 -20.67 -8.09 -3.62
C ALA A 35 -19.55 -7.69 -2.63
N LEU A 36 -18.33 -7.46 -3.11
CA LEU A 36 -17.23 -6.99 -2.26
C LEU A 36 -17.46 -5.52 -1.88
N GLN A 37 -17.59 -5.29 -0.57
CA GLN A 37 -17.69 -3.95 -0.02
C GLN A 37 -16.33 -3.23 -0.10
N ILE A 38 -16.36 -1.89 -0.24
CA ILE A 38 -15.14 -1.07 -0.21
C ILE A 38 -14.31 -1.30 1.06
N ARG A 39 -14.97 -1.56 2.20
CA ARG A 39 -14.32 -1.95 3.45
C ARG A 39 -13.43 -3.18 3.27
N THR A 40 -13.93 -4.22 2.60
CA THR A 40 -13.16 -5.44 2.35
C THR A 40 -11.96 -5.15 1.47
N VAL A 41 -12.13 -4.32 0.43
CA VAL A 41 -11.02 -3.90 -0.44
C VAL A 41 -9.92 -3.19 0.35
N LEU A 42 -10.29 -2.23 1.21
CA LEU A 42 -9.33 -1.48 2.03
C LEU A 42 -8.60 -2.39 3.04
N LEU A 43 -9.31 -3.35 3.64
CA LEU A 43 -8.71 -4.34 4.56
C LEU A 43 -7.72 -5.25 3.83
N SER A 44 -8.06 -5.72 2.62
CA SER A 44 -7.14 -6.52 1.81
C SER A 44 -5.90 -5.73 1.38
N ILE A 45 -6.04 -4.44 1.05
CA ILE A 45 -4.89 -3.57 0.79
C ILE A 45 -4.05 -3.42 2.05
N GLN A 46 -4.65 -3.16 3.22
CA GLN A 46 -3.92 -3.08 4.48
C GLN A 46 -3.16 -4.38 4.79
N ALA A 47 -3.78 -5.54 4.59
CA ALA A 47 -3.15 -6.83 4.78
C ALA A 47 -1.97 -7.05 3.83
N LEU A 48 -2.13 -6.74 2.53
CA LEU A 48 -1.06 -6.82 1.54
C LEU A 48 0.14 -5.94 1.92
N LEU A 49 -0.16 -4.75 2.43
CA LEU A 49 0.87 -3.82 2.86
C LEU A 49 1.62 -4.31 4.10
N SER A 50 0.95 -4.99 5.03
CA SER A 50 1.59 -5.58 6.21
C SER A 50 2.35 -6.87 5.91
N ALA A 51 1.95 -7.60 4.88
CA ALA A 51 2.55 -8.87 4.47
C ALA A 51 2.68 -8.91 2.94
N PRO A 52 3.77 -8.36 2.39
CA PRO A 52 4.01 -8.39 0.95
C PRO A 52 4.15 -9.82 0.44
N ASN A 53 3.80 -10.01 -0.83
CA ASN A 53 4.06 -11.25 -1.56
C ASN A 53 5.22 -11.03 -2.55
N PRO A 54 6.47 -11.41 -2.21
CA PRO A 54 7.62 -11.18 -3.06
C PRO A 54 7.75 -12.22 -4.20
N ASP A 55 6.86 -13.21 -4.28
CA ASP A 55 6.82 -14.21 -5.36
C ASP A 55 6.00 -13.76 -6.58
N ASP A 56 5.08 -12.80 -6.40
CA ASP A 56 4.38 -12.11 -7.49
C ASP A 56 4.54 -10.57 -7.38
N PRO A 57 5.76 -10.04 -7.60
CA PRO A 57 6.04 -8.63 -7.43
C PRO A 57 5.69 -7.78 -8.67
N LEU A 58 5.31 -6.52 -8.42
CA LEU A 58 5.31 -5.47 -9.45
C LEU A 58 6.64 -4.72 -9.51
N ALA A 59 7.39 -4.74 -8.41
CA ALA A 59 8.70 -4.10 -8.28
C ALA A 59 9.74 -5.18 -7.96
N ASN A 60 10.32 -5.77 -9.01
CA ASN A 60 11.29 -6.87 -8.89
C ASN A 60 12.51 -6.49 -8.05
N ASP A 61 13.01 -5.26 -8.21
CA ASP A 61 14.13 -4.72 -7.44
C ASP A 61 13.83 -4.69 -5.94
N VAL A 62 12.62 -4.24 -5.58
CA VAL A 62 12.16 -4.18 -4.20
C VAL A 62 11.95 -5.59 -3.63
N ALA A 63 11.37 -6.49 -4.42
CA ALA A 63 11.14 -7.87 -4.02
C ALA A 63 12.43 -8.64 -3.77
N GLU A 64 13.44 -8.48 -4.62
CA GLU A 64 14.76 -9.08 -4.42
C GLU A 64 15.42 -8.58 -3.14
N GLN A 65 15.33 -7.27 -2.85
CA GLN A 65 15.84 -6.73 -1.59
C GLN A 65 15.08 -7.25 -0.39
N TRP A 66 13.75 -7.37 -0.49
CA TRP A 66 12.91 -7.95 0.57
C TRP A 66 13.30 -9.40 0.88
N LYS A 67 13.52 -10.22 -0.17
CA LYS A 67 13.96 -11.62 -0.02
C LYS A 67 15.38 -11.73 0.56
N LYS A 68 16.28 -10.79 0.22
CA LYS A 68 17.67 -10.78 0.71
C LYS A 68 17.78 -10.30 2.15
N ASN A 69 17.11 -9.21 2.50
CA ASN A 69 17.15 -8.59 3.82
C ASN A 69 15.89 -7.76 4.06
N GLU A 70 14.88 -8.39 4.65
CA GLU A 70 13.60 -7.79 4.97
C GLU A 70 13.73 -6.57 5.90
N SER A 71 14.55 -6.65 6.95
CA SER A 71 14.77 -5.54 7.90
C SER A 71 15.30 -4.29 7.21
N HIS A 72 16.25 -4.46 6.28
CA HIS A 72 16.80 -3.35 5.51
C HIS A 72 15.80 -2.79 4.48
N ALA A 73 14.99 -3.66 3.87
CA ALA A 73 13.93 -3.25 2.95
C ALA A 73 12.86 -2.41 3.66
N ILE A 74 12.50 -2.80 4.90
CA ILE A 74 11.61 -2.03 5.77
C ILE A 74 12.22 -0.65 6.03
N GLU A 75 13.44 -0.58 6.57
CA GLU A 75 14.12 0.68 6.89
C GLU A 75 14.20 1.62 5.67
N THR A 76 14.55 1.09 4.49
CA THR A 76 14.59 1.84 3.23
C THR A 76 13.21 2.40 2.87
N GLY A 77 12.15 1.62 3.08
CA GLY A 77 10.78 2.05 2.87
C GLY A 77 10.36 3.19 3.81
N GLU A 78 10.78 3.13 5.08
CA GLU A 78 10.54 4.20 6.06
C GLU A 78 11.22 5.51 5.62
N GLN A 79 12.49 5.44 5.23
CA GLN A 79 13.27 6.60 4.79
C GLN A 79 12.66 7.25 3.54
N ARG A 80 12.23 6.44 2.55
CA ARG A 80 11.60 6.95 1.31
C ARG A 80 10.25 7.59 1.57
N THR A 81 9.45 6.99 2.45
CA THR A 81 8.17 7.56 2.88
C THR A 81 8.40 8.87 3.65
N ALA A 82 9.44 8.91 4.49
CA ALA A 82 9.85 10.08 5.23
C ALA A 82 10.50 11.18 4.38
N ALA A 83 10.72 11.00 3.08
CA ALA A 83 11.17 12.06 2.17
C ALA A 83 10.02 12.67 1.35
N SER A 84 8.81 12.09 1.40
CA SER A 84 7.67 12.56 0.61
C SER A 84 7.15 13.92 1.11
N PRO A 85 6.92 14.91 0.22
CA PRO A 85 6.40 16.24 0.60
C PRO A 85 4.93 16.24 1.04
N LEU A 86 4.19 15.13 0.89
CA LEU A 86 2.81 14.97 1.36
C LEU A 86 2.72 14.73 2.89
N LYS A 87 3.70 15.23 3.66
CA LYS A 87 3.73 15.21 5.13
C LYS A 87 2.83 16.28 5.72
N ARG A 88 1.53 16.20 5.51
CA ARG A 88 0.58 16.85 6.42
C ARG A 88 0.04 15.76 7.35
N SER A 89 0.77 15.54 8.44
CA SER A 89 0.34 14.82 9.66
C SER A 89 0.20 13.29 9.58
N ALA A 90 1.20 12.56 10.11
CA ALA A 90 0.98 11.23 10.69
C ALA A 90 2.13 10.75 11.58
N ARG A 91 1.77 10.31 12.80
CA ARG A 91 2.53 9.38 13.64
C ARG A 91 1.66 8.14 13.83
N ARG A 92 2.12 6.98 13.33
CA ARG A 92 2.19 5.67 14.01
C ARG A 92 2.40 4.58 12.96
N ALA A 93 3.55 3.91 13.03
CA ALA A 93 3.82 2.68 12.29
C ALA A 93 2.91 1.56 12.82
N VAL A 94 2.32 0.79 11.91
CA VAL A 94 1.76 -0.52 12.26
C VAL A 94 2.72 -1.55 11.67
N ASN A 95 3.41 -2.30 12.54
CA ASN A 95 4.25 -3.46 12.18
C ASN A 95 5.24 -3.20 11.03
N GLY A 96 6.03 -2.12 11.10
CA GLY A 96 7.09 -1.83 10.11
C GLY A 96 6.58 -1.31 8.77
N THR A 97 5.27 -1.10 8.61
CA THR A 97 4.69 -0.55 7.37
C THR A 97 4.11 0.83 7.66
N TYR A 98 4.80 1.86 7.17
CA TYR A 98 4.38 3.25 7.34
C TYR A 98 3.23 3.56 6.37
N PHE A 99 2.01 3.61 6.90
CA PHE A 99 0.85 4.13 6.19
C PHE A 99 0.18 5.25 6.98
N GLN A 100 0.10 6.41 6.33
CA GLN A 100 -0.66 7.57 6.79
C GLN A 100 -2.14 7.36 6.42
N TRP A 101 -2.99 7.18 7.43
CA TRP A 101 -4.45 7.26 7.31
C TRP A 101 -4.93 8.51 8.04
N GLU A 102 -5.55 9.45 7.34
CA GLU A 102 -6.38 10.45 8.01
C GLU A 102 -7.66 9.75 8.48
N ARG A 103 -7.99 9.93 9.76
CA ARG A 103 -9.38 9.77 10.19
C ARG A 103 -10.13 10.88 9.46
N LEU A 104 -11.00 10.54 8.50
CA LEU A 104 -12.02 11.46 8.00
C LEU A 104 -13.00 11.74 9.16
N THR A 105 -12.56 12.55 10.10
CA THR A 105 -13.44 13.34 10.97
C THR A 105 -13.08 14.77 10.70
N ASP A 106 -13.39 15.25 9.50
CA ASP A 106 -13.68 16.65 9.34
C ASP A 106 -15.18 16.82 9.59
N GLY A 107 -15.51 17.39 10.74
CA GLY A 107 -16.80 18.02 10.95
C GLY A 107 -16.91 19.28 10.08
N SER A 108 -16.79 19.15 8.76
CA SER A 108 -17.06 20.22 7.80
C SER A 108 -18.08 19.73 6.80
N LYS A 109 -19.31 20.19 7.01
CA LYS A 109 -20.32 20.37 5.97
C LYS A 109 -19.65 20.79 4.66
N TYR A 110 -19.87 20.03 3.59
CA TYR A 110 -20.52 20.47 2.35
C TYR A 110 -21.17 19.25 1.69
#